data_AF-A0A6B2UN82-F1
#
_entry.id   AF-A0A6B2UN82-F1
#
_cell.length_a   1.000
_cell.length_b   1.000
_cell.length_c   1.000
_cell.angle_alpha   90.00
_cell.angle_beta   90.00
_cell.angle_gamma   90.00
#
_symmetry.space_group_name_H-M   'P 1'
#
loop_
_entity.id
_entity.type
_entity.pdbx_description
1 polymer ?
#
loop_
_entity_poly.entity_id
_entity_poly.type
_entity_poly.pdbx_seq_one_letter_code
_entity_poly.pdbx_strand_id
1 'polypeptide(L)'
;LPVDRLLRFSHDQLPASDQRLLRLLHLAPEGLADAHTASALAGCSVQHAAARLEHFVRHGLLRPLPGPRPAYEVPGCLVPGLRALARDTDRPAELQLARARMLERTVRLL
;
A
#
# COMPACT_ATOMS: atom_id res chain seq x y z
N LEU A 1 -14.87 9.54 -15.44
CA LEU A 1 -13.39 9.71 -15.54
C LEU A 1 -12.76 8.33 -15.37
N PRO A 2 -11.80 7.92 -16.21
CA PRO A 2 -11.11 6.64 -16.03
C PRO A 2 -10.35 6.64 -14.70
N VAL A 3 -10.52 5.57 -13.91
CA VAL A 3 -10.00 5.43 -12.52
C VAL A 3 -8.48 5.64 -12.46
N ASP A 4 -7.74 5.15 -13.46
CA ASP A 4 -6.28 5.30 -13.53
C ASP A 4 -5.81 6.76 -13.60
N ARG A 5 -6.59 7.63 -14.25
CA ARG A 5 -6.24 9.04 -14.37
C ARG A 5 -6.41 9.76 -13.04
N LEU A 6 -7.49 9.46 -12.33
CA LEU A 6 -7.73 9.99 -10.99
C LEU A 6 -6.68 9.46 -10.00
N LEU A 7 -6.37 8.16 -10.05
CA LEU A 7 -5.34 7.55 -9.22
C LEU A 7 -3.98 8.24 -9.42
N ARG A 8 -3.55 8.43 -10.66
CA ARG A 8 -2.28 9.10 -10.95
C ARG A 8 -2.27 10.55 -10.46
N PHE A 9 -3.36 11.29 -10.66
CA PHE A 9 -3.48 12.64 -10.12
C PHE A 9 -3.36 12.67 -8.59
N SER A 10 -4.11 11.80 -7.89
CA SER A 10 -4.04 11.70 -6.43
C SER A 10 -2.65 11.25 -5.95
N HIS A 11 -2.03 10.31 -6.65
CA HIS A 11 -0.67 9.83 -6.37
C HIS A 11 0.36 10.95 -6.50
N ASP A 12 0.31 11.73 -7.58
CA ASP A 12 1.30 12.78 -7.86
C ASP A 12 1.23 13.96 -6.87
N GLN A 13 0.11 14.12 -6.16
CA GLN A 13 -0.06 15.10 -5.09
C GLN A 13 0.54 14.64 -3.74
N LEU A 14 0.93 13.36 -3.61
CA LEU A 14 1.50 12.83 -2.37
C LEU A 14 3.01 13.08 -2.29
N PRO A 15 3.59 13.16 -1.07
CA PRO A 15 5.04 13.10 -0.88
C PRO A 15 5.63 11.81 -1.47
N ALA A 16 6.88 11.86 -1.95
CA ALA A 16 7.54 10.71 -2.60
C ALA A 16 7.57 9.44 -1.73
N SER A 17 7.69 9.57 -0.41
CA SER A 17 7.65 8.44 0.52
C SER A 17 6.29 7.74 0.58
N ASP A 18 5.23 8.50 0.37
CA ASP A 18 3.84 8.07 0.49
C ASP A 18 3.37 7.49 -0.85
N GLN A 19 3.80 8.09 -1.96
CA GLN A 19 3.70 7.51 -3.30
C GLN A 19 4.24 6.07 -3.33
N ARG A 20 5.47 5.87 -2.83
CA ARG A 20 6.10 4.55 -2.80
C ARG A 20 5.28 3.55 -1.98
N LEU A 21 4.85 3.92 -0.77
CA LEU A 21 4.04 3.01 0.06
C LEU A 21 2.71 2.69 -0.62
N LEU A 22 2.01 3.69 -1.18
CA LEU A 22 0.75 3.49 -1.88
C LEU A 22 0.90 2.50 -3.03
N ARG A 23 1.96 2.65 -3.85
CA ARG A 23 2.29 1.70 -4.92
C ARG A 23 2.47 0.29 -4.38
N LEU A 24 3.20 0.10 -3.28
CA LEU A 24 3.45 -1.22 -2.69
C LEU A 24 2.20 -1.94 -2.16
N LEU A 25 1.10 -1.22 -1.87
CA LEU A 25 -0.13 -1.83 -1.36
C LEU A 25 -0.80 -2.80 -2.35
N HIS A 26 -0.42 -2.79 -3.64
CA HIS A 26 -0.85 -3.84 -4.58
C HIS A 26 -0.33 -5.24 -4.22
N LEU A 27 0.64 -5.34 -3.30
CA LEU A 27 1.20 -6.58 -2.75
C LEU A 27 0.54 -6.99 -1.43
N ALA A 28 -0.45 -6.23 -0.96
CA ALA A 28 -1.16 -6.56 0.28
C ALA A 28 -1.97 -7.86 0.10
N PRO A 29 -1.90 -8.80 1.07
CA PRO A 29 -2.64 -10.05 1.00
C PRO A 29 -4.15 -9.76 1.03
N GLU A 30 -4.92 -10.43 0.16
CA GLU A 30 -6.38 -10.25 0.04
C GLU A 30 -6.84 -8.79 -0.20
N GLY A 31 -5.93 -7.89 -0.64
CA GLY A 31 -6.23 -6.46 -0.73
C GLY A 31 -6.43 -5.78 0.63
N LEU A 32 -5.96 -6.40 1.72
CA LEU A 32 -6.08 -5.92 3.09
C LEU A 32 -4.74 -5.45 3.62
N ALA A 33 -4.69 -4.21 4.11
CA ALA A 33 -3.52 -3.61 4.71
C ALA A 33 -3.80 -3.20 6.16
N ASP A 34 -2.93 -3.63 7.08
CA ASP A 34 -2.82 -3.06 8.41
C ASP A 34 -1.45 -2.37 8.57
N ALA A 35 -1.21 -1.75 9.72
CA ALA A 35 0.05 -1.06 9.99
C ALA A 35 1.28 -1.99 9.89
N HIS A 36 1.13 -3.28 10.19
CA HIS A 36 2.24 -4.23 10.12
C HIS A 36 2.51 -4.70 8.68
N THR A 37 1.48 -4.93 7.88
CA THR A 37 1.57 -5.22 6.44
C THR A 37 2.23 -4.06 5.71
N ALA A 38 1.75 -2.83 5.94
CA ALA A 38 2.34 -1.64 5.33
C ALA A 38 3.81 -1.41 5.78
N SER A 39 4.11 -1.67 7.05
CA SER A 39 5.47 -1.62 7.60
C SER A 39 6.41 -2.62 6.93
N ALA A 40 5.98 -3.88 6.80
CA ALA A 40 6.76 -4.93 6.15
C ALA A 40 7.04 -4.61 4.68
N LEU A 41 6.04 -4.11 3.96
CA LEU A 41 6.17 -3.71 2.56
C LEU A 41 7.15 -2.54 2.39
N ALA A 42 6.96 -1.45 3.14
CA ALA A 42 7.81 -0.27 3.01
C ALA A 42 9.19 -0.42 3.64
N GLY A 43 9.37 -1.35 4.59
CA GLY A 43 10.57 -1.47 5.42
C GLY A 43 10.74 -0.31 6.39
N CYS A 44 9.65 0.22 6.95
CA CYS A 44 9.65 1.31 7.93
C CYS A 44 9.12 0.85 9.30
N SER A 45 8.96 1.76 10.26
CA SER A 45 8.34 1.40 11.55
C SER A 45 6.81 1.27 11.42
N VAL A 46 6.21 0.44 12.27
CA VAL A 46 4.74 0.24 12.32
C VAL A 46 3.99 1.54 12.57
N GLN A 47 4.51 2.40 13.45
CA GLN A 47 3.91 3.71 13.73
C GLN A 47 3.89 4.63 12.51
N HIS A 48 5.00 4.69 11.75
CA HIS A 48 5.04 5.48 10.51
C HIS A 48 4.10 4.91 9.45
N ALA A 49 4.04 3.58 9.33
CA ALA A 49 3.12 2.92 8.41
C ALA A 49 1.65 3.22 8.76
N ALA A 50 1.28 3.16 10.04
CA ALA A 50 -0.07 3.49 10.52
C ALA A 50 -0.45 4.94 10.14
N ALA A 51 0.41 5.91 10.41
CA ALA A 51 0.16 7.31 10.09
C ALA A 51 -0.08 7.53 8.58
N ARG A 52 0.66 6.83 7.72
CA ARG A 52 0.46 6.91 6.26
C ARG A 52 -0.83 6.25 5.80
N LEU A 53 -1.22 5.12 6.39
CA LEU A 53 -2.51 4.48 6.08
C LEU A 53 -3.69 5.41 6.44
N GLU A 54 -3.62 6.08 7.60
CA GLU A 54 -4.61 7.10 7.96
C GLU A 54 -4.63 8.26 6.97
N HIS A 55 -3.46 8.71 6.50
CA HIS A 55 -3.37 9.74 5.48
C HIS A 55 -4.07 9.30 4.18
N PHE A 56 -3.84 8.07 3.71
CA PHE A 56 -4.51 7.55 2.52
C PHE A 56 -6.03 7.42 2.68
N VAL A 57 -6.53 7.09 3.88
CA VAL A 57 -7.97 7.13 4.16
C VAL A 57 -8.53 8.54 4.03
N ARG A 58 -7.84 9.55 4.58
CA ARG A 58 -8.26 10.96 4.44
C ARG A 58 -8.28 11.42 2.97
N HIS A 59 -7.43 10.85 2.12
CA HIS A 59 -7.41 11.07 0.68
C HIS A 59 -8.37 10.18 -0.12
N GLY A 60 -9.16 9.32 0.53
CA GLY A 60 -10.12 8.42 -0.12
C GLY A 60 -9.48 7.30 -0.94
N LEU A 61 -8.20 7.01 -0.71
CA LEU A 61 -7.43 5.98 -1.43
C LEU A 61 -7.58 4.60 -0.80
N LEU A 62 -7.93 4.54 0.48
CA LEU A 62 -8.19 3.31 1.24
C LEU A 62 -9.54 3.41 1.95
N ARG A 63 -10.17 2.26 2.19
CA ARG A 63 -11.38 2.18 3.00
C ARG A 63 -11.05 1.58 4.37
N PRO A 64 -11.36 2.27 5.49
CA PRO A 64 -11.21 1.68 6.81
C PRO A 64 -12.22 0.54 7.00
N LEU A 65 -11.77 -0.56 7.59
CA LEU A 65 -12.61 -1.71 7.92
C LEU A 65 -13.03 -1.64 9.39
N PRO A 66 -14.28 -2.02 9.70
CA PRO A 66 -14.73 -2.12 11.08
C PRO A 66 -14.04 -3.29 11.77
N GLY A 67 -13.58 -3.09 13.01
CA GLY A 67 -12.96 -4.15 13.80
C GLY A 67 -12.21 -3.64 15.02
N PRO A 68 -11.76 -4.54 15.91
CA PRO A 68 -11.00 -4.19 17.10
C PRO A 68 -9.58 -3.70 16.81
N ARG A 69 -9.08 -3.91 15.58
CA ARG A 69 -7.76 -3.46 15.13
C ARG A 69 -7.90 -2.65 13.84
N PRO A 70 -7.17 -1.53 13.68
CA PRO A 70 -7.18 -0.77 12.44
C PRO A 70 -6.72 -1.62 11.25
N ALA A 71 -7.61 -1.83 10.30
CA ALA A 71 -7.34 -2.48 9.03
C ALA A 71 -8.00 -1.68 7.90
N TYR A 72 -7.43 -1.76 6.72
CA TYR A 72 -7.83 -0.97 5.57
C TYR A 72 -7.94 -1.86 4.34
N GLU A 73 -9.05 -1.73 3.62
CA GLU A 73 -9.25 -2.31 2.30
C GLU A 73 -8.61 -1.40 1.24
N VAL A 74 -7.81 -2.01 0.36
CA VAL A 74 -7.34 -1.42 -0.88
C VAL A 74 -8.43 -1.66 -1.94
N PRO A 75 -9.12 -0.62 -2.44
CA PRO A 75 -10.17 -0.81 -3.43
C PRO A 75 -9.65 -1.58 -4.65
N GLY A 76 -10.31 -2.69 -5.00
CA GLY A 76 -9.84 -3.59 -6.07
C GLY A 76 -9.65 -2.90 -7.44
N CYS A 77 -10.41 -1.83 -7.71
CA CYS A 77 -10.27 -1.02 -8.91
C CYS A 77 -8.94 -0.23 -8.99
N LEU A 78 -8.26 0.01 -7.86
CA LEU A 78 -6.98 0.70 -7.81
C LEU A 78 -5.80 -0.24 -8.03
N VAL A 79 -5.96 -1.55 -7.76
CA VAL A 79 -4.87 -2.53 -7.80
C VAL A 79 -4.16 -2.59 -9.16
N PRO A 80 -4.84 -2.60 -10.32
CA PRO A 80 -4.18 -2.58 -11.62
C PRO A 80 -3.34 -1.32 -11.84
N GLY A 81 -3.88 -0.15 -11.49
CA GLY A 81 -3.19 1.13 -11.62
C GLY A 81 -2.00 1.27 -10.67
N LEU A 82 -2.12 0.82 -9.42
CA LEU A 82 -1.01 0.78 -8.46
C LEU A 82 0.12 -0.13 -8.94
N ARG A 83 -0.24 -1.28 -9.52
CA ARG A 83 0.73 -2.22 -10.11
C ARG A 83 1.45 -1.61 -11.32
N ALA A 84 0.74 -0.88 -12.18
CA ALA A 84 1.34 -0.19 -13.32
C ALA A 84 2.32 0.89 -12.85
N LEU A 85 1.89 1.76 -11.92
CA LEU A 85 2.75 2.79 -11.33
C LEU A 85 4.00 2.20 -10.66
N ALA A 86 3.86 1.08 -9.95
CA ALA A 86 4.98 0.38 -9.32
C ALA A 86 5.98 -0.14 -10.35
N ARG A 87 5.50 -0.71 -11.46
CA ARG A 87 6.37 -1.21 -12.54
C ARG A 87 7.12 -0.09 -13.26
N ASP A 88 6.47 1.06 -13.45
CA ASP A 88 7.04 2.19 -14.17
C ASP A 88 8.06 2.97 -13.32
N THR A 89 7.90 2.96 -12.00
CA THR A 89 8.66 3.83 -11.09
C THR A 89 9.67 3.08 -10.21
N ASP A 90 9.32 1.90 -9.71
CA ASP A 90 10.11 1.21 -8.69
C ASP A 90 11.08 0.20 -9.31
N ARG A 91 12.30 0.13 -8.76
CA ARG A 91 13.30 -0.83 -9.23
C ARG A 91 12.82 -2.26 -8.98
N PRO A 92 13.01 -3.20 -9.91
CA PRO A 92 12.57 -4.60 -9.74
C PRO A 92 13.09 -5.24 -8.44
N ALA A 93 14.34 -4.98 -8.06
CA ALA A 93 14.93 -5.50 -6.83
C ALA A 93 14.21 -5.00 -5.56
N GLU A 94 13.73 -3.76 -5.54
CA GLU A 94 12.99 -3.21 -4.40
C GLU A 94 11.61 -3.85 -4.27
N LEU A 95 10.93 -4.09 -5.40
CA LEU A 95 9.66 -4.80 -5.42
C LEU A 95 9.83 -6.25 -4.95
N GLN A 96 10.91 -6.93 -5.35
CA GLN A 96 11.19 -8.28 -4.87
C GLN A 96 11.52 -8.31 -3.37
N LEU A 97 12.26 -7.32 -2.86
CA LEU A 97 12.54 -7.20 -1.44
C LEU A 97 11.26 -6.98 -0.62
N ALA A 98 10.36 -6.11 -1.10
CA ALA A 98 9.06 -5.88 -0.45
C ALA A 98 8.22 -7.17 -0.42
N ARG A 99 8.19 -7.93 -1.52
CA ARG A 99 7.53 -9.24 -1.58
C ARG A 99 8.16 -10.25 -0.62
N ALA A 100 9.48 -10.34 -0.57
CA ALA A 100 10.19 -11.25 0.32
C ALA A 100 9.87 -10.94 1.81
N ARG A 101 9.91 -9.66 2.20
CA ARG A 101 9.53 -9.22 3.56
C ARG A 101 8.07 -9.55 3.89
N MET A 102 7.16 -9.35 2.94
CA MET A 102 5.75 -9.68 3.14
C MET A 102 5.56 -11.20 3.30
N LEU A 103 6.23 -12.01 2.46
CA LEU A 103 6.18 -13.47 2.56
C LEU A 103 6.73 -13.96 3.90
N GLU A 104 7.89 -13.47 4.32
CA GLU A 104 8.50 -13.83 5.61
C GLU A 104 7.55 -13.53 6.77
N ARG A 105 6.85 -12.39 6.74
CA ARG A 105 5.83 -12.06 7.74
C ARG A 105 4.67 -13.04 7.72
N THR A 106 4.10 -13.33 6.54
CA THR A 106 2.97 -14.26 6.42
C THR A 106 3.35 -15.64 6.94
N VAL A 107 4.57 -16.12 6.64
CA VAL A 107 5.08 -17.41 7.13
C VAL A 107 5.25 -17.42 8.66
N ARG A 108 5.75 -16.34 9.26
CA ARG A 108 5.91 -16.26 10.74
C ARG A 108 4.58 -16.19 11.52
N LEU A 109 3.46 -15.93 10.84
CA LEU A 109 2.13 -15.85 11.46
C LEU A 109 1.35 -17.18 11.38
N LEU A 110 1.89 -18.17 10.69
CA LEU A 110 1.36 -19.54 10.60
C LEU A 110 2.03 -20.44 11.65
#